data_AF-A0A516NEU0-F1
#
_entry.id   AF-A0A516NEU0-F1
#
_cell.length_a   1.000
_cell.length_b   1.000
_cell.length_c   1.000
_cell.angle_alpha   90.00
_cell.angle_beta   90.00
_cell.angle_gamma   90.00
#
_symmetry.space_group_name_H-M   'P 1'
#
loop_
_entity.id
_entity.type
_entity.pdbx_description
1 polymer ?
#
loop_
_entity_poly.entity_id
_entity_poly.type
_entity_poly.pdbx_seq_one_letter_code
_entity_poly.pdbx_strand_id
1 'polypeptide(L)'
;MFASRRLPAAVLCGAVVPLLLFLPAAAVPGTVHGGCYAGDVLTAERIPGAGSAGQSVRRVGEVWDCRSSLLPGITAGRFRAELPWRGFGVPTSGDFTWSDGSVSAVSGLPNGLWTIMSGPASGHAVRFDLAMEMTGDWYYTEHSMAIESLSFVP
;
A
#
# COMPACT_ATOMS: atom_id res chain seq x y z
N MET A 1 18.43 75.52 -22.54
CA MET A 1 19.23 75.17 -23.73
C MET A 1 19.60 73.70 -23.68
N PHE A 2 19.34 73.00 -24.78
CA PHE A 2 19.82 71.69 -25.28
C PHE A 2 21.00 71.03 -24.54
N ALA A 3 20.86 69.76 -24.12
CA ALA A 3 21.37 68.51 -24.78
C ALA A 3 22.86 68.23 -24.45
N SER A 4 23.43 67.02 -24.29
CA SER A 4 23.06 65.63 -24.59
C SER A 4 24.18 64.71 -24.03
N ARG A 5 23.82 63.52 -23.48
CA ARG A 5 24.49 62.18 -23.56
C ARG A 5 25.93 62.03 -22.98
N ARG A 6 26.34 60.95 -22.28
CA ARG A 6 26.20 59.49 -22.56
C ARG A 6 26.34 58.62 -21.26
N LEU A 7 25.58 57.53 -21.21
CA LEU A 7 25.67 56.31 -20.36
C LEU A 7 26.89 55.42 -20.76
N PRO A 8 27.27 54.28 -20.11
CA PRO A 8 26.50 53.36 -19.22
C PRO A 8 27.28 52.78 -18.00
N ALA A 9 26.61 52.12 -17.05
CA ALA A 9 26.72 50.67 -16.72
C ALA A 9 26.63 50.58 -15.17
N ALA A 10 26.10 49.57 -14.48
CA ALA A 10 25.68 48.23 -14.83
C ALA A 10 24.54 47.79 -13.89
N VAL A 11 23.74 46.87 -14.41
CA VAL A 11 22.66 46.13 -13.74
C VAL A 11 23.23 45.16 -12.72
N LEU A 12 22.60 45.05 -11.55
CA LEU A 12 22.58 43.83 -10.73
C LEU A 12 21.30 43.80 -9.89
N CYS A 13 20.22 43.31 -10.51
CA CYS A 13 19.01 42.87 -9.83
C CYS A 13 19.33 41.62 -8.99
N GLY A 14 19.45 41.78 -7.67
CA GLY A 14 19.39 40.65 -6.74
C GLY A 14 17.94 40.25 -6.51
N ALA A 15 17.40 39.38 -7.35
CA ALA A 15 16.13 38.72 -7.10
C ALA A 15 16.38 37.43 -6.30
N VAL A 16 15.97 37.45 -5.04
CA VAL A 16 15.91 36.27 -4.17
C VAL A 16 14.83 35.33 -4.74
N VAL A 17 15.25 34.23 -5.35
CA VAL A 17 14.34 33.17 -5.79
C VAL A 17 13.95 32.35 -4.56
N PRO A 18 12.65 32.24 -4.21
CA PRO A 18 12.25 31.33 -3.16
C PRO A 18 12.41 29.90 -3.71
N LEU A 19 13.24 29.12 -3.05
CA LEU A 19 13.40 27.70 -3.31
C LEU A 19 12.12 26.98 -2.86
N LEU A 20 11.09 27.03 -3.69
CA LEU A 20 9.92 26.17 -3.59
C LEU A 20 10.40 24.75 -3.86
N LEU A 21 10.66 24.01 -2.79
CA LEU A 21 10.84 22.56 -2.81
C LEU A 21 9.52 21.95 -3.27
N PHE A 22 9.38 21.78 -4.58
CA PHE A 22 8.44 20.83 -5.15
C PHE A 22 8.89 19.43 -4.73
N LEU A 23 8.35 18.94 -3.61
CA LEU A 23 8.24 17.51 -3.40
C LEU A 23 7.48 16.96 -4.61
N PRO A 24 7.96 15.91 -5.31
CA PRO A 24 7.07 15.17 -6.16
C PRO A 24 6.03 14.55 -5.23
N ALA A 25 4.80 15.06 -5.27
CA ALA A 25 3.67 14.26 -4.85
C ALA A 25 3.76 12.98 -5.68
N ALA A 26 4.02 11.85 -5.02
CA ALA A 26 3.83 10.55 -5.65
C ALA A 26 2.33 10.43 -5.96
N ALA A 27 1.94 10.94 -7.12
CA ALA A 27 0.65 10.67 -7.71
C ALA A 27 0.71 9.22 -8.17
N VAL A 28 0.16 8.31 -7.37
CA VAL A 28 -0.09 6.94 -7.84
C VAL A 28 -1.29 7.02 -8.79
N PRO A 29 -1.14 6.72 -10.09
CA PRO A 29 -2.25 6.72 -11.02
C PRO A 29 -3.10 5.45 -10.84
N GLY A 30 -4.41 5.62 -10.69
CA GLY A 30 -5.38 4.69 -11.25
C GLY A 30 -5.89 3.56 -10.36
N THR A 31 -6.74 3.88 -9.38
CA THR A 31 -7.90 3.03 -9.09
C THR A 31 -9.14 3.90 -9.00
N VAL A 32 -10.18 3.55 -9.76
CA VAL A 32 -11.50 4.21 -9.70
C VAL A 32 -12.03 4.26 -8.25
N HIS A 33 -11.55 3.34 -7.41
CA HIS A 33 -12.00 3.14 -6.05
C HIS A 33 -11.05 3.68 -4.97
N GLY A 34 -9.87 4.20 -5.29
CA GLY A 34 -8.89 4.66 -4.30
C GLY A 34 -8.20 3.51 -3.54
N GLY A 35 -7.68 3.81 -2.34
CA GLY A 35 -6.81 2.89 -1.60
C GLY A 35 -6.27 3.45 -0.28
N CYS A 36 -5.21 2.85 0.24
CA CYS A 36 -4.41 3.32 1.36
C CYS A 36 -3.01 3.65 0.87
N TYR A 37 -2.49 4.83 1.21
CA TYR A 37 -1.28 5.39 0.59
C TYR A 37 0.00 5.21 1.43
N ALA A 38 -0.10 4.44 2.51
CA ALA A 38 1.03 4.03 3.30
C ALA A 38 0.72 2.71 4.02
N GLY A 39 1.77 1.94 4.32
CA GLY A 39 1.67 0.74 5.13
C GLY A 39 2.97 0.44 5.86
N ASP A 40 2.91 -0.56 6.74
CA ASP A 40 4.03 -1.03 7.52
C ASP A 40 4.79 -2.15 6.78
N VAL A 41 5.31 -3.12 7.54
CA VAL A 41 5.87 -4.34 7.01
C VAL A 41 4.82 -5.44 7.08
N LEU A 42 4.49 -6.03 5.94
CA LEU A 42 3.79 -7.30 5.86
C LEU A 42 4.69 -8.40 6.45
N THR A 43 4.47 -8.73 7.71
CA THR A 43 5.25 -9.70 8.47
C THR A 43 5.00 -11.12 7.99
N ALA A 44 5.90 -12.03 8.35
CA ALA A 44 5.78 -13.45 8.07
C ALA A 44 6.26 -14.26 9.26
N GLU A 45 5.33 -14.81 10.02
CA GLU A 45 5.65 -15.67 11.16
C GLU A 45 5.36 -17.12 10.77
N ARG A 46 6.37 -17.99 10.77
CA ARG A 46 6.12 -19.43 10.67
C ARG A 46 5.51 -19.92 11.97
N ILE A 47 4.38 -20.59 11.85
CA ILE A 47 3.70 -21.26 12.95
C ILE A 47 4.02 -22.75 12.83
N PRO A 48 4.77 -23.31 13.79
CA PRO A 48 5.01 -24.73 13.85
C PRO A 48 3.69 -25.47 14.04
N GLY A 49 3.45 -26.49 13.21
CA GLY A 49 2.39 -27.47 13.48
C GLY A 49 2.98 -28.81 13.88
N ALA A 50 2.14 -29.62 14.53
CA ALA A 50 2.45 -30.99 14.91
C ALA A 50 1.50 -31.97 14.19
N GLY A 51 2.00 -33.17 13.87
CA GLY A 51 1.19 -34.22 13.24
C GLY A 51 0.71 -33.84 11.83
N SER A 52 -0.53 -34.21 11.51
CA SER A 52 -1.15 -33.98 10.19
C SER A 52 -1.52 -32.52 9.90
N ALA A 53 -1.46 -31.63 10.89
CA ALA A 53 -1.84 -30.22 10.75
C ALA A 53 -0.91 -29.43 9.81
N GLY A 54 0.33 -29.91 9.60
CA GLY A 54 1.33 -29.20 8.79
C GLY A 54 1.76 -27.87 9.41
N GLN A 55 2.78 -27.23 8.86
CA GLN A 55 3.21 -25.89 9.29
C GLN A 55 2.38 -24.83 8.55
N SER A 56 2.23 -23.64 9.12
CA SER A 56 1.64 -22.48 8.46
C SER A 56 2.54 -21.25 8.52
N VAL A 57 2.23 -20.24 7.71
CA VAL A 57 2.80 -18.89 7.79
C VAL A 57 1.67 -17.92 8.09
N ARG A 58 1.83 -17.10 9.11
CA ARG A 58 0.93 -15.99 9.39
C ARG A 58 1.49 -14.70 8.80
N ARG A 59 0.64 -14.03 8.03
CA ARG A 59 0.85 -12.70 7.47
C ARG A 59 0.05 -11.70 8.27
N VAL A 60 0.70 -10.60 8.64
CA VAL A 60 0.06 -9.46 9.28
C VAL A 60 0.67 -8.20 8.71
N GLY A 61 -0.15 -7.20 8.42
CA GLY A 61 0.34 -5.88 8.04
C GLY A 61 -0.73 -4.84 8.30
N GLU A 62 -0.33 -3.59 8.44
CA GLU A 62 -1.19 -2.45 8.66
C GLU A 62 -1.03 -1.45 7.53
N VAL A 63 -2.14 -0.83 7.16
CA VAL A 63 -2.21 0.23 6.15
C VAL A 63 -2.95 1.43 6.73
N TRP A 64 -2.56 2.63 6.32
CA TRP A 64 -3.17 3.87 6.77
C TRP A 64 -3.19 4.91 5.64
N ASP A 65 -3.74 6.08 5.97
CA ASP A 65 -4.10 7.10 5.00
C ASP A 65 -5.03 6.55 3.91
N CYS A 66 -6.04 5.76 4.34
CA CYS A 66 -7.03 5.22 3.43
C CYS A 66 -7.98 6.32 2.95
N ARG A 67 -8.06 6.49 1.63
CA ARG A 67 -9.02 7.37 0.95
C ARG A 67 -9.62 6.59 -0.22
N SER A 68 -10.81 6.07 0.00
CA SER A 68 -11.52 5.24 -0.95
C SER A 68 -13.01 5.49 -0.88
N SER A 69 -13.68 5.48 -2.03
CA SER A 69 -15.14 5.53 -2.09
C SER A 69 -15.81 4.26 -1.53
N LEU A 70 -15.07 3.16 -1.41
CA LEU A 70 -15.54 1.89 -0.86
C LEU A 70 -15.40 1.80 0.66
N LEU A 71 -14.63 2.71 1.26
CA LEU A 71 -14.32 2.75 2.69
C LEU A 71 -14.66 4.15 3.28
N PRO A 72 -15.92 4.62 3.19
CA PRO A 72 -16.27 5.96 3.66
C PRO A 72 -16.05 6.08 5.18
N GLY A 73 -15.19 7.00 5.59
CA GLY A 73 -14.89 7.25 7.01
C GLY A 73 -13.86 6.30 7.64
N ILE A 74 -13.41 5.28 6.91
CA ILE A 74 -12.35 4.35 7.36
C ILE A 74 -11.01 4.88 6.86
N THR A 75 -10.04 5.04 7.76
CA THR A 75 -8.74 5.69 7.48
C THR A 75 -7.54 4.77 7.62
N ALA A 76 -7.72 3.59 8.21
CA ALA A 76 -6.69 2.57 8.35
C ALA A 76 -7.31 1.17 8.40
N GLY A 77 -6.48 0.15 8.22
CA GLY A 77 -6.88 -1.25 8.33
C GLY A 77 -5.70 -2.16 8.65
N ARG A 78 -5.99 -3.28 9.31
CA ARG A 78 -5.03 -4.34 9.62
C ARG A 78 -5.40 -5.61 8.86
N PHE A 79 -4.51 -6.06 8.01
CA PHE A 79 -4.59 -7.32 7.31
C PHE A 79 -4.06 -8.48 8.15
N ARG A 80 -4.72 -9.63 8.05
CA ARG A 80 -4.24 -10.90 8.59
C ARG A 80 -4.60 -12.05 7.65
N ALA A 81 -3.65 -12.95 7.39
CA ALA A 81 -3.91 -14.22 6.72
C ALA A 81 -3.03 -15.32 7.29
N GLU A 82 -3.49 -16.57 7.21
CA GLU A 82 -2.70 -17.74 7.60
C GLU A 82 -2.67 -18.75 6.46
N LEU A 83 -1.46 -19.06 5.99
CA LEU A 83 -1.24 -19.82 4.76
C LEU A 83 -0.57 -21.16 5.09
N PRO A 84 -0.88 -22.24 4.37
CA PRO A 84 -0.12 -23.49 4.49
C PRO A 84 1.35 -23.25 4.10
N TRP A 85 2.29 -23.68 4.95
CA TRP A 85 3.72 -23.59 4.67
C TRP A 85 4.06 -24.33 3.37
N ARG A 86 4.68 -23.65 2.40
CA ARG A 86 4.97 -24.19 1.06
C ARG A 86 3.73 -24.80 0.37
N GLY A 87 2.52 -24.35 0.68
CA GLY A 87 1.27 -24.84 0.08
C GLY A 87 0.96 -24.22 -1.28
N PHE A 88 1.98 -24.03 -2.13
CA PHE A 88 1.90 -23.35 -3.41
C PHE A 88 0.59 -23.55 -4.18
N GLY A 89 -0.11 -22.45 -4.47
CA GLY A 89 -1.34 -22.44 -5.26
C GLY A 89 -2.61 -22.80 -4.47
N VAL A 90 -2.50 -23.01 -3.16
CA VAL A 90 -3.68 -23.23 -2.30
C VAL A 90 -4.38 -21.90 -2.04
N PRO A 91 -5.68 -21.77 -2.40
CA PRO A 91 -6.47 -20.62 -2.03
C PRO A 91 -6.45 -20.43 -0.52
N THR A 92 -6.21 -19.21 -0.08
CA THR A 92 -6.10 -18.89 1.34
C THR A 92 -7.10 -17.81 1.72
N SER A 93 -7.56 -17.84 2.97
CA SER A 93 -8.43 -16.83 3.53
C SER A 93 -7.71 -15.96 4.57
N GLY A 94 -8.29 -14.79 4.81
CA GLY A 94 -7.83 -13.84 5.80
C GLY A 94 -8.91 -12.84 6.15
N ASP A 95 -8.52 -11.81 6.88
CA ASP A 95 -9.38 -10.71 7.27
C ASP A 95 -8.65 -9.35 7.17
N PHE A 96 -9.46 -8.31 6.97
CA PHE A 96 -9.10 -6.94 7.30
C PHE A 96 -9.95 -6.49 8.48
N THR A 97 -9.31 -6.02 9.54
CA THR A 97 -9.96 -5.26 10.60
C THR A 97 -9.74 -3.77 10.34
N TRP A 98 -10.82 -3.03 10.08
CA TRP A 98 -10.77 -1.62 9.72
C TRP A 98 -10.78 -0.71 10.96
N SER A 99 -10.33 0.54 10.78
CA SER A 99 -10.24 1.54 11.86
C SER A 99 -11.57 1.90 12.54
N ASP A 100 -12.71 1.65 11.89
CA ASP A 100 -14.04 1.83 12.47
C ASP A 100 -14.53 0.59 13.25
N GLY A 101 -13.70 -0.47 13.33
CA GLY A 101 -14.01 -1.74 13.98
C GLY A 101 -14.75 -2.74 13.10
N SER A 102 -15.11 -2.39 11.86
CA SER A 102 -15.70 -3.32 10.91
C SER A 102 -14.65 -4.32 10.38
N VAL A 103 -15.13 -5.47 9.90
CA VAL A 103 -14.26 -6.55 9.40
C VAL A 103 -14.66 -6.95 7.99
N SER A 104 -13.67 -7.07 7.11
CA SER A 104 -13.83 -7.64 5.77
C SER A 104 -13.15 -9.01 5.69
N ALA A 105 -13.88 -10.04 5.26
CA ALA A 105 -13.31 -11.35 5.00
C ALA A 105 -12.69 -11.35 3.60
N VAL A 106 -11.48 -11.91 3.46
CA VAL A 106 -10.78 -11.95 2.18
C VAL A 106 -10.36 -13.37 1.80
N SER A 107 -10.24 -13.60 0.49
CA SER A 107 -9.71 -14.82 -0.09
C SER A 107 -8.80 -14.48 -1.26
N GLY A 108 -7.70 -15.20 -1.43
CA GLY A 108 -6.77 -14.91 -2.50
C GLY A 108 -5.84 -16.08 -2.80
N LEU A 109 -5.20 -15.98 -3.97
CA LEU A 109 -3.90 -16.59 -4.14
C LEU A 109 -2.89 -15.59 -3.58
N PRO A 110 -1.93 -16.02 -2.75
CA PRO A 110 -1.01 -15.11 -2.09
C PRO A 110 0.05 -14.51 -3.04
N ASN A 111 -0.41 -13.59 -3.89
CA ASN A 111 0.37 -12.84 -4.87
C ASN A 111 0.19 -11.32 -4.69
N GLY A 112 -0.18 -10.89 -3.49
CA GLY A 112 -0.52 -9.50 -3.19
C GLY A 112 -1.95 -9.10 -3.61
N LEU A 113 -2.73 -9.99 -4.25
CA LEU A 113 -4.12 -9.74 -4.63
C LEU A 113 -5.10 -10.57 -3.79
N TRP A 114 -6.03 -9.91 -3.12
CA TRP A 114 -7.02 -10.54 -2.25
C TRP A 114 -8.42 -10.05 -2.56
N THR A 115 -9.34 -10.95 -2.87
CA THR A 115 -10.76 -10.62 -3.08
C THR A 115 -11.46 -10.47 -1.73
N ILE A 116 -12.21 -9.39 -1.56
CA ILE A 116 -13.08 -9.17 -0.40
C ILE A 116 -14.40 -9.91 -0.61
N MET A 117 -14.61 -10.94 0.18
CA MET A 117 -15.77 -11.84 0.11
C MET A 117 -16.98 -11.29 0.87
N SER A 118 -16.76 -10.49 1.92
CA SER A 118 -17.81 -9.86 2.71
C SER A 118 -17.27 -8.66 3.49
N GLY A 119 -18.16 -7.78 3.95
CA GLY A 119 -17.82 -6.59 4.73
C GLY A 119 -17.64 -5.34 3.86
N PRO A 120 -17.03 -4.26 4.40
CA PRO A 120 -16.68 -3.09 3.60
C PRO A 120 -15.89 -3.46 2.34
N ALA A 121 -16.17 -2.76 1.24
CA ALA A 121 -15.58 -3.02 -0.08
C ALA A 121 -15.81 -4.45 -0.64
N SER A 122 -16.81 -5.19 -0.15
CA SER A 122 -17.19 -6.51 -0.68
C SER A 122 -17.38 -6.51 -2.20
N GLY A 123 -16.96 -7.59 -2.83
CA GLY A 123 -17.02 -7.78 -4.29
C GLY A 123 -15.86 -7.14 -5.06
N HIS A 124 -14.95 -6.46 -4.39
CA HIS A 124 -13.73 -5.89 -4.98
C HIS A 124 -12.51 -6.67 -4.52
N ALA A 125 -11.40 -6.52 -5.21
CA ALA A 125 -10.11 -7.00 -4.75
C ALA A 125 -9.27 -5.86 -4.15
N VAL A 126 -8.38 -6.21 -3.24
CA VAL A 126 -7.29 -5.35 -2.78
C VAL A 126 -5.99 -5.85 -3.38
N ARG A 127 -5.23 -4.94 -3.97
CA ARG A 127 -3.88 -5.18 -4.42
C ARG A 127 -2.93 -4.45 -3.49
N PHE A 128 -2.02 -5.20 -2.86
CA PHE A 128 -0.87 -4.63 -2.18
C PHE A 128 0.19 -4.26 -3.21
N ASP A 129 0.63 -3.01 -3.18
CA ASP A 129 1.84 -2.58 -3.86
C ASP A 129 2.97 -2.64 -2.82
N LEU A 130 3.92 -3.54 -3.04
CA LEU A 130 4.99 -3.87 -2.09
C LEU A 130 6.35 -3.42 -2.63
N ALA A 131 7.32 -3.19 -1.74
CA ALA A 131 8.63 -2.62 -2.08
C ALA A 131 9.50 -3.45 -3.07
N MET A 132 9.11 -4.68 -3.38
CA MET A 132 9.75 -5.48 -4.41
C MET A 132 8.76 -6.47 -5.03
N GLU A 133 9.03 -6.88 -6.27
CA GLU A 133 8.21 -7.86 -6.97
C GLU A 133 8.23 -9.21 -6.24
N MET A 134 7.04 -9.81 -6.11
CA MET A 134 6.89 -11.08 -5.42
C MET A 134 7.23 -12.27 -6.32
N THR A 135 8.14 -13.13 -5.87
CA THR A 135 8.20 -14.52 -6.33
C THR A 135 7.24 -15.38 -5.51
N GLY A 136 6.62 -16.40 -6.11
CA GLY A 136 5.61 -17.23 -5.43
C GLY A 136 6.07 -17.85 -4.11
N ASP A 137 7.37 -18.14 -3.98
CA ASP A 137 8.00 -18.72 -2.78
C ASP A 137 7.99 -17.78 -1.56
N TRP A 138 8.02 -16.48 -1.82
CA TRP A 138 8.14 -15.49 -0.75
C TRP A 138 6.93 -15.53 0.20
N TYR A 139 5.71 -15.68 -0.33
CA TYR A 139 4.49 -15.56 0.48
C TYR A 139 4.22 -16.78 1.37
N TYR A 140 4.77 -17.94 1.01
CA TYR A 140 4.66 -19.19 1.77
C TYR A 140 5.87 -19.46 2.68
N THR A 141 6.73 -18.45 2.90
CA THR A 141 7.96 -18.54 3.73
C THR A 141 8.04 -17.41 4.77
N GLU A 142 9.13 -17.32 5.55
CA GLU A 142 9.33 -16.37 6.67
C GLU A 142 9.83 -14.98 6.23
N HIS A 143 9.69 -14.63 4.96
CA HIS A 143 10.17 -13.35 4.46
C HIS A 143 9.13 -12.23 4.66
N SER A 144 9.56 -11.08 5.17
CA SER A 144 8.75 -9.87 5.40
C SER A 144 9.05 -8.78 4.37
N MET A 145 8.09 -7.91 4.05
CA MET A 145 8.22 -6.91 2.99
C MET A 145 7.40 -5.67 3.32
N ALA A 146 7.95 -4.49 3.00
CA ALA A 146 7.26 -3.23 3.21
C ALA A 146 6.06 -3.12 2.25
N ILE A 147 4.94 -2.65 2.79
CA ILE A 147 3.75 -2.25 2.05
C ILE A 147 3.94 -0.78 1.68
N GLU A 148 3.99 -0.48 0.40
CA GLU A 148 4.06 0.91 -0.08
C GLU A 148 2.66 1.51 -0.14
N SER A 149 1.72 0.75 -0.71
CA SER A 149 0.31 1.13 -0.76
C SER A 149 -0.61 -0.08 -0.88
N LEU A 150 -1.90 0.16 -0.73
CA LEU A 150 -2.97 -0.78 -1.03
C LEU A 150 -3.98 -0.10 -1.95
N SER A 151 -4.39 -0.79 -3.00
CA SER A 151 -5.30 -0.25 -4.01
C SER A 151 -6.54 -1.15 -4.15
N PHE A 152 -7.74 -0.56 -4.22
CA PHE A 152 -8.96 -1.31 -4.53
C PHE A 152 -9.15 -1.47 -6.04
N VAL A 153 -9.29 -2.70 -6.52
CA VAL A 153 -9.49 -3.04 -7.93
C VAL A 153 -10.82 -3.77 -8.13
N PRO A 154 -11.45 -3.65 -9.32
CA PRO A 154 -12.65 -4.41 -9.66
C PRO A 154 -12.46 -5.93 -9.54
#